data_AF-G0HJV1-F1
#
_entry.id   AF-G0HJV1-F1
#
_cell.length_a   1.000
_cell.length_b   1.000
_cell.length_c   1.000
_cell.angle_alpha   90.00
_cell.angle_beta   90.00
_cell.angle_gamma   90.00
#
_symmetry.space_group_name_H-M   'P 1'
#
loop_
_entity.id
_entity.type
_entity.pdbx_description
1 polymer ?
#
loop_
_entity_poly.entity_id
_entity_poly.type
_entity_poly.pdbx_seq_one_letter_code
_entity_poly.pdbx_strand_id
1 'polypeptide(L)'
;METNNGATELMKDIVRALRDKSPKELLSYAIFNEEEEAKYYARLAESVDKASIRALFLRMSEESMGHHDWLYGLFKKLYPDEEPVKVDAPPVEVAPFYPRFESVEDYVSALEYCMESELFARKTYELLSKVAEDEDTRNFALNLAAMEDEHYLAIRKMYELIISLEEKNIVPTKLDPGGYLFTDDLKAKYFLLDLLEGDAVLIVVIREKPEKFLEMFEGRKVDVIWMTKTDVDRSIRPEALPALKNRLCQFFRRASENGKRGTVFIQNLGYIALELGFKSMVDVIFYLKDCALLYNGHLLVTAVRDAFESREWALLTSELREVS
;
A
#
# COMPACT_ATOMS: atom_id res chain seq x y z
N MET A 1 7.68 -19.24 -23.50
CA MET A 1 7.54 -18.60 -24.84
C MET A 1 6.15 -18.78 -25.45
N GLU A 2 5.31 -19.70 -24.97
CA GLU A 2 3.93 -19.88 -25.47
C GLU A 2 2.86 -19.01 -24.78
N THR A 3 3.13 -18.49 -23.57
CA THR A 3 2.18 -17.67 -22.78
C THR A 3 1.92 -16.28 -23.37
N ASN A 4 2.89 -15.67 -24.05
CA ASN A 4 2.79 -14.29 -24.51
C ASN A 4 1.86 -14.11 -25.74
N ASN A 5 1.70 -15.16 -26.55
CA ASN A 5 0.78 -15.12 -27.71
C ASN A 5 -0.70 -15.21 -27.27
N GLY A 6 -1.00 -15.98 -26.21
CA GLY A 6 -2.38 -16.15 -25.72
C GLY A 6 -2.96 -14.86 -25.12
N ALA A 7 -2.19 -14.18 -24.25
CA ALA A 7 -2.60 -12.89 -23.68
C ALA A 7 -2.77 -11.82 -24.77
N THR A 8 -1.86 -11.77 -25.74
CA THR A 8 -1.95 -10.82 -26.85
C THR A 8 -3.21 -11.02 -27.69
N GLU A 9 -3.61 -12.26 -27.97
CA GLU A 9 -4.85 -12.54 -28.72
C GLU A 9 -6.10 -12.25 -27.89
N LEU A 10 -6.13 -12.60 -26.59
CA LEU A 10 -7.24 -12.26 -25.70
C LEU A 10 -7.45 -10.74 -25.62
N MET A 11 -6.37 -9.97 -25.48
CA MET A 11 -6.41 -8.50 -25.48
C MET A 11 -7.01 -7.97 -26.80
N LYS A 12 -6.61 -8.52 -27.95
CA LYS A 12 -7.20 -8.14 -29.24
C LYS A 12 -8.66 -8.54 -29.35
N ASP A 13 -9.08 -9.65 -28.76
CA ASP A 13 -10.47 -10.09 -28.75
C ASP A 13 -11.33 -9.13 -27.92
N ILE A 14 -10.88 -8.76 -26.72
CA ILE A 14 -11.55 -7.77 -25.85
C ILE A 14 -11.63 -6.42 -26.57
N VAL A 15 -10.51 -5.90 -27.09
CA VAL A 15 -10.51 -4.63 -27.83
C VAL A 15 -11.45 -4.68 -29.03
N ARG A 16 -11.49 -5.79 -29.78
CA ARG A 16 -12.44 -5.97 -30.89
C ARG A 16 -13.90 -5.99 -30.44
N ALA A 17 -14.20 -6.60 -29.30
CA ALA A 17 -15.55 -6.64 -28.75
C ALA A 17 -16.02 -5.28 -28.23
N LEU A 18 -15.09 -4.43 -27.76
CA LEU A 18 -15.39 -3.16 -27.10
C LEU A 18 -15.25 -1.92 -28.01
N ARG A 19 -14.45 -1.96 -29.08
CA ARG A 19 -14.13 -0.77 -29.92
C ARG A 19 -15.32 -0.05 -30.54
N ASP A 20 -16.37 -0.79 -30.89
CA ASP A 20 -17.56 -0.25 -31.58
C ASP A 20 -18.75 -0.13 -30.59
N LYS A 21 -18.50 -0.31 -29.30
CA LYS A 21 -19.52 -0.19 -28.24
C LYS A 21 -19.78 1.27 -27.93
N SER A 22 -21.05 1.56 -27.62
CA SER A 22 -21.43 2.89 -27.15
C SER A 22 -20.80 3.20 -25.78
N PRO A 23 -20.63 4.48 -25.41
CA PRO A 23 -20.19 4.86 -24.06
C PRO A 23 -21.03 4.23 -22.94
N LYS A 24 -22.34 4.03 -23.17
CA LYS A 24 -23.25 3.35 -22.24
C LYS A 24 -22.88 1.88 -22.02
N GLU A 25 -22.59 1.15 -23.10
CA GLU A 25 -22.18 -0.25 -23.03
C GLU A 25 -20.81 -0.38 -22.35
N LEU A 26 -19.85 0.48 -22.69
CA LEU A 26 -18.52 0.48 -22.05
C LEU A 26 -18.60 0.78 -20.56
N LEU A 27 -19.42 1.75 -20.18
CA LEU A 27 -19.67 2.05 -18.77
C LEU A 27 -20.31 0.85 -18.05
N SER A 28 -21.27 0.18 -18.70
CA SER A 28 -21.87 -1.04 -18.14
C SER A 28 -20.83 -2.14 -17.97
N TYR A 29 -19.99 -2.37 -18.97
CA TYR A 29 -18.91 -3.36 -18.93
C TYR A 29 -17.95 -3.11 -17.78
N ALA A 30 -17.49 -1.86 -17.60
CA ALA A 30 -16.59 -1.49 -16.51
C ALA A 30 -17.23 -1.71 -15.13
N ILE A 31 -18.50 -1.34 -14.95
CA ILE A 31 -19.23 -1.58 -13.69
C ILE A 31 -19.19 -3.07 -13.30
N PHE A 32 -19.53 -3.97 -14.23
CA PHE A 32 -19.54 -5.41 -13.92
C PHE A 32 -18.14 -5.98 -13.66
N ASN A 33 -17.10 -5.47 -14.33
CA ASN A 33 -15.74 -5.92 -14.09
C ASN A 33 -15.23 -5.50 -12.70
N GLU A 34 -15.45 -4.24 -12.31
CA GLU A 34 -15.08 -3.72 -10.99
C GLU A 34 -15.79 -4.50 -9.86
N GLU A 35 -17.05 -4.90 -10.06
CA GLU A 35 -17.77 -5.74 -9.11
C GLU A 35 -17.14 -7.14 -8.95
N GLU A 36 -16.73 -7.76 -10.08
CA GLU A 36 -16.10 -9.08 -10.06
C GLU A 36 -14.67 -9.04 -9.52
N GLU A 37 -13.92 -7.97 -9.81
CA GLU A 37 -12.61 -7.69 -9.23
C GLU A 37 -12.70 -7.52 -7.71
N ALA A 38 -13.64 -6.70 -7.24
CA ALA A 38 -13.88 -6.52 -5.81
C ALA A 38 -14.14 -7.86 -5.11
N LYS A 39 -14.98 -8.73 -5.69
CA LYS A 39 -15.24 -10.09 -5.18
C LYS A 39 -14.00 -10.99 -5.25
N TYR A 40 -13.18 -10.84 -6.28
CA TYR A 40 -11.94 -11.61 -6.42
C TYR A 40 -10.96 -11.28 -5.29
N TYR A 41 -10.66 -10.00 -5.07
CA TYR A 41 -9.77 -9.57 -4.00
C TYR A 41 -10.32 -9.88 -2.60
N ALA A 42 -11.63 -9.78 -2.38
CA ALA A 42 -12.25 -10.21 -1.12
C ALA A 42 -11.98 -11.69 -0.83
N ARG A 43 -12.13 -12.57 -1.83
CA ARG A 43 -11.83 -14.00 -1.68
C ARG A 43 -10.35 -14.28 -1.44
N LEU A 44 -9.45 -13.52 -2.08
CA LEU A 44 -8.03 -13.64 -1.79
C LEU A 44 -7.73 -13.27 -0.34
N ALA A 45 -8.28 -12.16 0.15
CA ALA A 45 -8.11 -11.72 1.53
C ALA A 45 -8.56 -12.77 2.56
N GLU A 46 -9.65 -13.50 2.30
CA GLU A 46 -10.14 -14.59 3.15
C GLU A 46 -9.18 -15.79 3.23
N SER A 47 -8.36 -15.99 2.19
CA SER A 47 -7.48 -17.16 2.06
C SER A 47 -6.05 -16.93 2.57
N VAL A 48 -5.75 -15.72 3.07
CA VAL A 48 -4.40 -15.25 3.44
C VAL A 48 -4.24 -15.11 4.96
N ASP A 49 -3.19 -15.74 5.50
CA ASP A 49 -2.83 -15.60 6.91
C ASP A 49 -2.06 -14.31 7.19
N LYS A 50 -1.18 -13.90 6.27
CA LYS A 50 -0.28 -12.76 6.45
C LYS A 50 -1.05 -11.43 6.49
N ALA A 51 -0.98 -10.73 7.62
CA ALA A 51 -1.77 -9.53 7.88
C ALA A 51 -1.56 -8.43 6.83
N SER A 52 -0.32 -8.22 6.38
CA SER A 52 -0.02 -7.21 5.36
C SER A 52 -0.64 -7.53 3.99
N ILE A 53 -0.56 -8.78 3.55
CA ILE A 53 -1.14 -9.24 2.28
C ILE A 53 -2.66 -9.19 2.34
N ARG A 54 -3.26 -9.62 3.46
CA ARG A 54 -4.70 -9.52 3.67
C ARG A 54 -5.18 -8.07 3.61
N ALA A 55 -4.48 -7.15 4.26
CA ALA A 55 -4.81 -5.73 4.23
C ALA A 55 -4.68 -5.13 2.82
N LEU A 56 -3.69 -5.55 2.02
CA LEU A 56 -3.60 -5.17 0.61
C LEU A 56 -4.86 -5.64 -0.14
N PHE A 57 -5.20 -6.91 -0.08
CA PHE A 57 -6.35 -7.44 -0.83
C PHE A 57 -7.70 -6.87 -0.38
N LEU A 58 -7.91 -6.65 0.92
CA LEU A 58 -9.11 -5.96 1.41
C LEU A 58 -9.19 -4.54 0.85
N ARG A 59 -8.08 -3.79 0.87
CA ARG A 59 -8.03 -2.46 0.29
C ARG A 59 -8.34 -2.46 -1.20
N MET A 60 -7.75 -3.37 -1.97
CA MET A 60 -8.03 -3.49 -3.42
C MET A 60 -9.52 -3.79 -3.65
N SER A 61 -10.10 -4.69 -2.87
CA SER A 61 -11.53 -4.99 -2.92
C SER A 61 -12.41 -3.77 -2.65
N GLU A 62 -12.07 -2.99 -1.62
CA GLU A 62 -12.77 -1.75 -1.26
C GLU A 62 -12.61 -0.65 -2.32
N GLU A 63 -11.42 -0.51 -2.91
CA GLU A 63 -11.14 0.45 -3.98
C GLU A 63 -11.92 0.12 -5.26
N SER A 64 -11.90 -1.14 -5.73
CA SER A 64 -12.70 -1.59 -6.88
C SER A 64 -14.21 -1.44 -6.63
N MET A 65 -14.70 -1.73 -5.41
CA MET A 65 -16.10 -1.46 -5.07
C MET A 65 -16.43 0.03 -5.09
N GLY A 66 -15.49 0.88 -4.65
CA GLY A 66 -15.61 2.34 -4.77
C GLY A 66 -15.67 2.82 -6.21
N HIS A 67 -14.87 2.22 -7.11
CA HIS A 67 -14.95 2.46 -8.55
C HIS A 67 -16.28 2.01 -9.14
N HIS A 68 -16.74 0.80 -8.81
CA HIS A 68 -18.07 0.31 -9.17
C HIS A 68 -19.16 1.32 -8.81
N ASP A 69 -19.19 1.77 -7.55
CA ASP A 69 -20.22 2.69 -7.06
C ASP A 69 -20.17 4.05 -7.76
N TRP A 70 -18.95 4.55 -8.02
CA TRP A 70 -18.75 5.78 -8.78
C TRP A 70 -19.23 5.65 -10.24
N LEU A 71 -18.85 4.57 -10.92
CA LEU A 71 -19.27 4.27 -12.29
C LEU A 71 -20.78 4.07 -12.40
N TYR A 72 -21.39 3.36 -11.44
CA TYR A 72 -22.84 3.17 -11.37
C TYR A 72 -23.56 4.50 -11.14
N GLY A 73 -23.05 5.34 -10.23
CA GLY A 73 -23.56 6.69 -10.02
C GLY A 73 -23.46 7.56 -11.27
N LEU A 74 -22.35 7.47 -12.01
CA LEU A 74 -22.18 8.12 -13.31
C LEU A 74 -23.19 7.59 -14.34
N PHE A 75 -23.40 6.28 -14.40
CA PHE A 75 -24.37 5.65 -15.30
C PHE A 75 -25.77 6.19 -15.03
N LYS A 76 -26.22 6.22 -13.77
CA LYS A 76 -27.53 6.75 -13.38
C LYS A 76 -27.69 8.24 -13.66
N LYS A 77 -26.60 9.01 -13.63
CA LYS A 77 -26.63 10.43 -13.99
C LYS A 77 -26.80 10.63 -15.50
N LEU A 78 -26.17 9.79 -16.32
CA LEU A 78 -26.21 9.89 -17.78
C LEU A 78 -27.45 9.19 -18.39
N TYR A 79 -27.92 8.11 -17.77
CA TYR A 79 -29.04 7.27 -18.23
C TYR A 79 -30.01 6.98 -17.06
N PRO A 80 -30.78 8.00 -16.59
CA PRO A 80 -31.55 7.90 -15.35
C PRO A 80 -32.59 6.77 -15.30
N ASP A 81 -33.23 6.48 -16.44
CA ASP A 81 -34.31 5.51 -16.56
C ASP A 81 -33.84 4.12 -17.02
N GLU A 82 -32.52 3.91 -17.09
CA GLU A 82 -31.91 2.67 -17.56
C GLU A 82 -31.10 1.97 -16.44
N GLU A 83 -30.82 0.69 -16.62
CA GLU A 83 -29.87 -0.08 -15.78
C GLU A 83 -28.68 -0.52 -16.63
N PRO A 84 -27.47 -0.66 -16.03
CA PRO A 84 -26.35 -1.30 -16.68
C PRO A 84 -26.72 -2.72 -17.11
N VAL A 85 -26.35 -3.08 -18.33
CA VAL A 85 -26.59 -4.43 -18.87
C VAL A 85 -25.25 -5.07 -19.17
N LYS A 86 -25.11 -6.35 -18.81
CA LYS A 86 -23.89 -7.11 -19.06
C LYS A 86 -23.59 -7.12 -20.56
N VAL A 87 -22.38 -6.66 -20.91
CA VAL A 87 -21.88 -6.67 -22.28
C VAL A 87 -21.28 -8.04 -22.58
N ASP A 88 -21.58 -8.57 -23.77
CA ASP A 88 -20.97 -9.80 -24.27
C ASP A 88 -19.52 -9.52 -24.73
N ALA A 89 -18.62 -9.50 -23.76
CA ALA A 89 -17.18 -9.38 -23.94
C ALA A 89 -16.48 -10.22 -22.84
N PRO A 90 -15.30 -10.80 -23.12
CA PRO A 90 -14.49 -11.44 -22.08
C PRO A 90 -14.14 -10.42 -20.99
N PRO A 91 -14.05 -10.82 -19.71
CA PRO A 91 -13.56 -9.93 -18.65
C PRO A 91 -12.12 -9.53 -18.93
N VAL A 92 -11.74 -8.33 -18.50
CA VAL A 92 -10.39 -7.85 -18.73
C VAL A 92 -9.44 -8.36 -17.65
N GLU A 93 -9.93 -8.51 -16.42
CA GLU A 93 -9.22 -9.18 -15.35
C GLU A 93 -9.37 -10.69 -15.53
N VAL A 94 -8.27 -11.41 -15.31
CA VAL A 94 -8.30 -12.87 -15.31
C VAL A 94 -8.15 -13.31 -13.86
N ALA A 95 -9.00 -14.24 -13.40
CA ALA A 95 -8.87 -14.78 -12.04
C ALA A 95 -8.14 -16.13 -12.10
N PRO A 96 -6.96 -16.28 -11.46
CA PRO A 96 -6.37 -17.56 -11.14
C PRO A 96 -7.08 -18.11 -9.90
N PHE A 97 -7.17 -19.43 -9.81
CA PHE A 97 -7.67 -20.06 -8.60
C PHE A 97 -6.50 -20.45 -7.70
N TYR A 98 -6.36 -19.77 -6.56
CA TYR A 98 -5.41 -20.15 -5.49
C TYR A 98 -6.18 -20.87 -4.37
N PRO A 99 -5.95 -22.17 -4.14
CA PRO A 99 -6.68 -22.91 -3.12
C PRO A 99 -6.26 -22.53 -1.69
N ARG A 100 -4.97 -22.22 -1.45
CA ARG A 100 -4.40 -21.76 -0.17
C ARG A 100 -3.04 -21.08 -0.36
N PHE A 101 -2.66 -20.25 0.61
CA PHE A 101 -1.36 -19.60 0.74
C PHE A 101 -0.53 -20.24 1.86
N GLU A 102 0.31 -21.22 1.54
CA GLU A 102 1.05 -22.01 2.55
C GLU A 102 2.53 -21.59 2.69
N SER A 103 3.09 -20.93 1.68
CA SER A 103 4.51 -20.57 1.57
C SER A 103 4.73 -19.11 1.12
N VAL A 104 5.98 -18.62 1.22
CA VAL A 104 6.35 -17.29 0.71
C VAL A 104 6.21 -17.26 -0.82
N GLU A 105 6.57 -18.35 -1.46
CA GLU A 105 6.46 -18.56 -2.91
C GLU A 105 5.01 -18.48 -3.40
N ASP A 106 4.04 -18.93 -2.60
CA ASP A 106 2.61 -18.77 -2.92
C ASP A 106 2.19 -17.29 -2.91
N TYR A 107 2.65 -16.52 -1.92
CA TYR A 107 2.38 -15.08 -1.86
C TYR A 107 3.02 -14.34 -3.02
N VAL A 108 4.29 -14.63 -3.33
CA VAL A 108 5.02 -14.03 -4.45
C VAL A 108 4.30 -14.33 -5.76
N SER A 109 3.95 -15.59 -6.01
CA SER A 109 3.26 -16.01 -7.24
C SER A 109 1.89 -15.33 -7.40
N ALA A 110 1.12 -15.17 -6.32
CA ALA A 110 -0.16 -14.49 -6.40
C ALA A 110 -0.02 -12.99 -6.63
N LEU A 111 0.96 -12.33 -6.00
CA LEU A 111 1.23 -10.91 -6.25
C LEU A 111 1.70 -10.68 -7.69
N GLU A 112 2.58 -11.54 -8.22
CA GLU A 112 3.00 -11.48 -9.63
C GLU A 112 1.81 -11.62 -10.57
N TYR A 113 0.93 -12.58 -10.29
CA TYR A 113 -0.27 -12.75 -11.09
C TYR A 113 -1.17 -11.51 -11.03
N CYS A 114 -1.47 -11.00 -9.82
CA CYS A 114 -2.33 -9.82 -9.69
C CYS A 114 -1.72 -8.65 -10.47
N MET A 115 -0.40 -8.41 -10.34
CA MET A 115 0.30 -7.42 -11.14
C MET A 115 0.17 -7.65 -12.65
N GLU A 116 0.25 -8.89 -13.12
CA GLU A 116 0.05 -9.23 -14.54
C GLU A 116 -1.38 -8.93 -14.99
N SER A 117 -2.38 -9.22 -14.16
CA SER A 117 -3.79 -8.93 -14.41
C SER A 117 -4.05 -7.42 -14.53
N GLU A 118 -3.63 -6.62 -13.54
CA GLU A 118 -3.74 -5.16 -13.57
C GLU A 118 -3.04 -4.56 -14.79
N LEU A 119 -1.83 -5.05 -15.10
CA LEU A 119 -1.06 -4.58 -16.25
C LEU A 119 -1.74 -4.94 -17.58
N PHE A 120 -2.41 -6.10 -17.63
CA PHE A 120 -3.20 -6.52 -18.78
C PHE A 120 -4.44 -5.64 -18.95
N ALA A 121 -5.17 -5.36 -17.86
CA ALA A 121 -6.34 -4.48 -17.84
C ALA A 121 -5.99 -3.07 -18.32
N ARG A 122 -4.96 -2.48 -17.70
CA ARG A 122 -4.40 -1.17 -18.09
C ARG A 122 -4.09 -1.09 -19.58
N LYS A 123 -3.34 -2.07 -20.11
CA LYS A 123 -2.95 -2.10 -21.53
C LYS A 123 -4.15 -2.27 -22.45
N THR A 124 -5.16 -3.05 -22.04
CA THR A 124 -6.38 -3.24 -22.82
C THR A 124 -7.14 -1.91 -22.95
N TYR A 125 -7.31 -1.18 -21.86
CA TYR A 125 -7.94 0.15 -21.87
C TYR A 125 -7.12 1.21 -22.62
N GLU A 126 -5.78 1.17 -22.52
CA GLU A 126 -4.90 2.01 -23.33
C GLU A 126 -5.02 1.73 -24.84
N LEU A 127 -5.20 0.47 -25.24
CA LEU A 127 -5.44 0.12 -26.63
C LEU A 127 -6.84 0.54 -27.08
N LEU A 128 -7.85 0.34 -26.24
CA LEU A 128 -9.22 0.79 -26.50
C LEU A 128 -9.26 2.30 -26.76
N SER A 129 -8.59 3.10 -25.93
CA SER A 129 -8.56 4.56 -26.12
C SER A 129 -7.94 5.00 -27.45
N LYS A 130 -6.97 4.24 -27.97
CA LYS A 130 -6.32 4.51 -29.27
C LYS A 130 -7.18 4.15 -30.47
N VAL A 131 -8.05 3.14 -30.34
CA VAL A 131 -8.92 2.68 -31.44
C VAL A 131 -10.34 3.27 -31.37
N ALA A 132 -10.69 3.91 -30.27
CA ALA A 132 -11.96 4.60 -30.08
C ALA A 132 -12.16 5.74 -31.09
N GLU A 133 -13.33 5.75 -31.72
CA GLU A 133 -13.69 6.72 -32.75
C GLU A 133 -14.08 8.08 -32.16
N ASP A 134 -14.70 8.10 -30.98
CA ASP A 134 -15.14 9.30 -30.28
C ASP A 134 -14.24 9.68 -29.08
N GLU A 135 -14.28 10.96 -28.71
CA GLU A 135 -13.43 11.53 -27.67
C GLU A 135 -13.88 11.10 -26.25
N ASP A 136 -15.17 10.90 -26.03
CA ASP A 136 -15.70 10.52 -24.72
C ASP A 136 -15.28 9.10 -24.35
N THR A 137 -15.40 8.15 -25.28
CA THR A 137 -14.91 6.77 -25.12
C THR A 137 -13.41 6.74 -24.88
N ARG A 138 -12.64 7.56 -25.62
CA ARG A 138 -11.19 7.65 -25.45
C ARG A 138 -10.82 8.11 -24.04
N ASN A 139 -11.44 9.18 -23.56
CA ASN A 139 -11.16 9.72 -22.23
C ASN A 139 -11.62 8.76 -21.13
N PHE A 140 -12.76 8.10 -21.31
CA PHE A 140 -13.25 7.09 -20.37
C PHE A 140 -12.26 5.91 -20.24
N ALA A 141 -11.79 5.37 -21.36
CA ALA A 141 -10.81 4.29 -21.36
C ALA A 141 -9.46 4.72 -20.73
N LEU A 142 -9.02 5.97 -20.92
CA LEU A 142 -7.81 6.48 -20.24
C LEU A 142 -7.99 6.58 -18.73
N ASN A 143 -9.18 6.94 -18.23
CA ASN A 143 -9.46 6.98 -16.80
C ASN A 143 -9.43 5.58 -16.18
N LEU A 144 -10.04 4.59 -16.84
CA LEU A 144 -9.97 3.18 -16.40
C LEU A 144 -8.51 2.72 -16.36
N ALA A 145 -7.73 2.96 -17.42
CA ALA A 145 -6.31 2.60 -17.42
C ALA A 145 -5.51 3.25 -16.26
N ALA A 146 -5.88 4.46 -15.83
CA ALA A 146 -5.22 5.09 -14.69
C ALA A 146 -5.56 4.40 -13.35
N MET A 147 -6.80 3.94 -13.18
CA MET A 147 -7.22 3.17 -12.00
C MET A 147 -6.43 1.86 -11.87
N GLU A 148 -6.34 1.09 -12.95
CA GLU A 148 -5.54 -0.15 -13.02
C GLU A 148 -4.04 0.08 -12.73
N ASP A 149 -3.49 1.25 -13.10
CA ASP A 149 -2.09 1.58 -12.83
C ASP A 149 -1.86 1.82 -11.32
N GLU A 150 -2.81 2.45 -10.62
CA GLU A 150 -2.74 2.66 -9.17
C GLU A 150 -2.75 1.33 -8.41
N HIS A 151 -3.65 0.42 -8.81
CA HIS A 151 -3.73 -0.96 -8.33
C HIS A 151 -2.41 -1.73 -8.56
N TYR A 152 -1.90 -1.73 -9.80
CA TYR A 152 -0.62 -2.35 -10.14
C TYR A 152 0.53 -1.84 -9.23
N LEU A 153 0.62 -0.53 -9.03
CA LEU A 153 1.66 0.07 -8.19
C LEU A 153 1.53 -0.32 -6.71
N ALA A 154 0.29 -0.44 -6.20
CA ALA A 154 0.04 -0.88 -4.83
C ALA A 154 0.51 -2.33 -4.61
N ILE A 155 0.16 -3.24 -5.54
CA ILE A 155 0.58 -4.64 -5.48
C ILE A 155 2.10 -4.76 -5.66
N ARG A 156 2.70 -4.02 -6.59
CA ARG A 156 4.15 -4.03 -6.82
C ARG A 156 4.94 -3.63 -5.57
N LYS A 157 4.48 -2.63 -4.81
CA LYS A 157 5.13 -2.23 -3.56
C LYS A 157 5.14 -3.35 -2.52
N MET A 158 4.04 -4.11 -2.42
CA MET A 158 3.98 -5.28 -1.57
C MET A 158 4.92 -6.39 -2.05
N TYR A 159 4.91 -6.69 -3.35
CA TYR A 159 5.82 -7.65 -3.97
C TYR A 159 7.28 -7.32 -3.64
N GLU A 160 7.70 -6.08 -3.90
CA GLU A 160 9.06 -5.60 -3.61
C GLU A 160 9.39 -5.70 -2.11
N LEU A 161 8.43 -5.47 -1.21
CA LEU A 161 8.64 -5.65 0.22
C LEU A 161 8.88 -7.13 0.54
N ILE A 162 8.02 -8.05 0.08
CA ILE A 162 8.15 -9.48 0.35
C ILE A 162 9.51 -10.01 -0.13
N ILE A 163 9.91 -9.67 -1.36
CA ILE A 163 11.22 -10.02 -1.90
C ILE A 163 12.35 -9.47 -1.03
N SER A 164 12.28 -8.19 -0.64
CA SER A 164 13.34 -7.60 0.19
C SER A 164 13.45 -8.24 1.57
N LEU A 165 12.32 -8.64 2.17
CA LEU A 165 12.31 -9.36 3.44
C LEU A 165 12.93 -10.74 3.30
N GLU A 166 12.63 -11.47 2.22
CA GLU A 166 13.23 -12.77 1.94
C GLU A 166 14.74 -12.67 1.72
N GLU A 167 15.19 -11.80 0.81
CA GLU A 167 16.61 -11.60 0.50
C GLU A 167 17.43 -11.23 1.75
N LYS A 168 16.86 -10.38 2.62
CA LYS A 168 17.49 -9.91 3.85
C LYS A 168 17.25 -10.83 5.05
N ASN A 169 16.56 -11.95 4.86
CA ASN A 169 16.16 -12.91 5.90
C ASN A 169 15.47 -12.23 7.10
N ILE A 170 14.57 -11.29 6.83
CA ILE A 170 13.82 -10.55 7.84
C ILE A 170 12.46 -11.21 8.03
N VAL A 171 12.20 -11.69 9.25
CA VAL A 171 10.88 -12.12 9.69
C VAL A 171 10.33 -11.06 10.64
N PRO A 172 9.26 -10.30 10.28
CA PRO A 172 8.78 -9.17 11.08
C PRO A 172 8.57 -9.51 12.56
N THR A 173 7.93 -10.64 12.87
CA THR A 173 7.65 -11.05 14.26
C THR A 173 8.90 -11.47 15.06
N LYS A 174 10.04 -11.70 14.39
CA LYS A 174 11.32 -12.10 15.00
C LYS A 174 12.41 -11.06 14.75
N LEU A 175 12.04 -9.82 14.45
CA LEU A 175 12.97 -8.74 14.16
C LEU A 175 13.94 -8.52 15.34
N ASP A 176 15.23 -8.34 15.10
CA ASP A 176 16.16 -8.01 16.19
C ASP A 176 15.87 -6.61 16.78
N PRO A 177 16.28 -6.30 18.01
CA PRO A 177 16.20 -4.93 18.51
C PRO A 177 17.06 -3.98 17.70
N GLY A 178 16.59 -2.76 17.47
CA GLY A 178 17.40 -1.75 16.77
C GLY A 178 16.60 -0.73 15.98
N GLY A 179 17.29 -0.10 15.03
CA GLY A 179 16.76 0.94 14.15
C GLY A 179 16.67 0.45 12.70
N TYR A 180 15.53 0.71 12.07
CA TYR A 180 15.16 0.24 10.74
C TYR A 180 14.67 1.38 9.87
N LEU A 181 15.14 1.42 8.62
CA LEU A 181 14.82 2.46 7.65
C LEU A 181 14.05 1.87 6.47
N PHE A 182 12.95 2.53 6.12
CA PHE A 182 12.15 2.25 4.93
C PHE A 182 12.23 3.45 3.99
N THR A 183 12.46 3.19 2.70
CA THR A 183 12.43 4.24 1.67
C THR A 183 11.03 4.56 1.15
N ASP A 184 10.05 3.72 1.48
CA ASP A 184 8.64 3.86 1.08
C ASP A 184 7.70 3.71 2.29
N ASP A 185 6.81 4.68 2.46
CA ASP A 185 5.86 4.74 3.58
C ASP A 185 4.85 3.57 3.57
N LEU A 186 4.39 3.15 2.39
CA LEU A 186 3.40 2.07 2.29
C LEU A 186 4.04 0.73 2.65
N LYS A 187 5.27 0.47 2.20
CA LYS A 187 6.04 -0.72 2.61
C LYS A 187 6.24 -0.75 4.13
N ALA A 188 6.54 0.38 4.75
CA ALA A 188 6.68 0.47 6.21
C ALA A 188 5.37 0.12 6.94
N LYS A 189 4.21 0.59 6.45
CA LYS A 189 2.91 0.27 7.05
C LYS A 189 2.57 -1.21 6.92
N TYR A 190 2.79 -1.81 5.76
CA TYR A 190 2.61 -3.25 5.57
C TYR A 190 3.52 -4.06 6.50
N PHE A 191 4.78 -3.66 6.64
CA PHE A 191 5.68 -4.28 7.60
C PHE A 191 5.18 -4.17 9.05
N LEU A 192 4.63 -3.02 9.44
CA LEU A 192 4.07 -2.81 10.78
C LEU A 192 2.89 -3.75 11.05
N LEU A 193 2.03 -4.02 10.07
CA LEU A 193 0.92 -4.98 10.23
C LEU A 193 1.44 -6.38 10.58
N ASP A 194 2.46 -6.85 9.88
CA ASP A 194 3.07 -8.15 10.13
C ASP A 194 3.84 -8.19 11.46
N LEU A 195 4.51 -7.10 11.82
CA LEU A 195 5.21 -6.97 13.10
C LEU A 195 4.25 -7.08 14.28
N LEU A 196 3.05 -6.51 14.14
CA LEU A 196 1.99 -6.51 15.15
C LEU A 196 1.30 -7.86 15.36
N GLU A 197 1.55 -8.86 14.49
CA GLU A 197 1.12 -10.24 14.73
C GLU A 197 1.94 -10.92 15.85
N GLY A 198 3.08 -10.32 16.25
CA GLY A 198 3.92 -10.78 17.34
C GLY A 198 3.57 -10.18 18.70
N ASP A 199 4.60 -9.96 19.51
CA ASP A 199 4.51 -9.33 20.83
C ASP A 199 4.78 -7.82 20.81
N ALA A 200 4.79 -7.22 19.62
CA ALA A 200 5.03 -5.80 19.44
C ALA A 200 3.84 -4.96 19.93
N VAL A 201 4.16 -3.80 20.52
CA VAL A 201 3.18 -2.74 20.82
C VAL A 201 3.65 -1.46 20.16
N LEU A 202 2.74 -0.66 19.62
CA LEU A 202 3.07 0.39 18.65
C LEU A 202 2.65 1.79 19.11
N ILE A 203 3.61 2.72 19.07
CA ILE A 203 3.35 4.17 18.98
C ILE A 203 3.80 4.62 17.59
N VAL A 204 2.97 5.43 16.93
CA VAL A 204 3.31 6.02 15.64
C VAL A 204 3.38 7.54 15.76
N VAL A 205 4.39 8.13 15.15
CA VAL A 205 4.55 9.57 14.96
C VAL A 205 4.44 9.83 13.45
N ILE A 206 3.29 10.34 13.02
CA ILE A 206 2.91 10.38 11.60
C ILE A 206 2.65 11.80 11.12
N ARG A 207 2.83 12.05 9.82
CA ARG A 207 2.52 13.34 9.19
C ARG A 207 1.17 13.32 8.48
N GLU A 208 0.78 12.18 7.93
CA GLU A 208 -0.52 12.00 7.31
C GLU A 208 -1.67 12.12 8.32
N LYS A 209 -2.90 12.26 7.81
CA LYS A 209 -4.08 12.33 8.67
C LYS A 209 -4.25 11.02 9.46
N PRO A 210 -4.49 11.08 10.79
CA PRO A 210 -4.65 9.89 11.62
C PRO A 210 -5.70 8.91 11.14
N GLU A 211 -6.83 9.41 10.64
CA GLU A 211 -7.94 8.57 10.16
C GLU A 211 -7.47 7.70 9.00
N LYS A 212 -6.81 8.32 8.00
CA LYS A 212 -6.25 7.63 6.83
C LYS A 212 -5.16 6.63 7.21
N PHE A 213 -4.35 6.94 8.22
CA PHE A 213 -3.34 5.99 8.70
C PHE A 213 -4.01 4.76 9.33
N LEU A 214 -5.04 4.99 10.15
CA LEU A 214 -5.70 3.95 10.94
C LEU A 214 -6.63 3.04 10.12
N GLU A 215 -7.12 3.48 8.97
CA GLU A 215 -7.89 2.66 8.02
C GLU A 215 -7.19 1.31 7.74
N MET A 216 -5.87 1.34 7.53
CA MET A 216 -5.06 0.14 7.26
C MET A 216 -4.90 -0.81 8.47
N PHE A 217 -5.18 -0.35 9.69
CA PHE A 217 -4.90 -1.11 10.91
C PHE A 217 -6.15 -1.80 11.51
N GLU A 218 -7.30 -1.79 10.83
CA GLU A 218 -8.50 -2.62 11.13
C GLU A 218 -8.89 -2.70 12.62
N GLY A 219 -8.80 -1.57 13.35
CA GLY A 219 -9.17 -1.51 14.77
C GLY A 219 -8.11 -2.03 15.75
N ARG A 220 -6.88 -2.32 15.30
CA ARG A 220 -5.73 -2.56 16.18
C ARG A 220 -5.47 -1.32 17.04
N LYS A 221 -5.12 -1.55 18.30
CA LYS A 221 -4.80 -0.46 19.22
C LYS A 221 -3.43 0.13 18.87
N VAL A 222 -3.45 1.26 18.18
CA VAL A 222 -2.25 2.04 17.82
C VAL A 222 -2.32 3.41 18.49
N ASP A 223 -1.30 3.75 19.26
CA ASP A 223 -1.19 5.09 19.85
C ASP A 223 -0.61 6.06 18.82
N VAL A 224 -1.45 6.93 18.29
CA VAL A 224 -1.10 7.87 17.22
C VAL A 224 -0.71 9.24 17.79
N ILE A 225 0.44 9.74 17.36
CA ILE A 225 0.91 11.11 17.58
C ILE A 225 0.97 11.80 16.22
N TRP A 226 0.03 12.72 15.96
CA TRP A 226 -0.02 13.42 14.70
C TRP A 226 0.92 14.63 14.71
N MET A 227 1.89 14.65 13.81
CA MET A 227 2.81 15.77 13.65
C MET A 227 2.26 16.77 12.63
N THR A 228 1.93 17.98 13.08
CA THR A 228 1.43 19.04 12.21
C THR A 228 1.72 20.43 12.75
N LYS A 229 1.84 21.41 11.85
CA LYS A 229 1.97 22.84 12.19
C LYS A 229 0.65 23.48 12.62
N THR A 230 -0.46 22.82 12.30
CA THR A 230 -1.80 23.29 12.63
C THR A 230 -2.14 22.93 14.07
N ASP A 231 -2.72 23.86 14.82
CA ASP A 231 -3.18 23.59 16.18
C ASP A 231 -4.49 22.80 16.13
N VAL A 232 -4.37 21.48 16.15
CA VAL A 232 -5.48 20.52 16.18
C VAL A 232 -5.33 19.59 17.38
N ASP A 233 -6.44 19.12 17.92
CA ASP A 233 -6.43 18.24 19.08
C ASP A 233 -5.58 16.98 18.85
N ARG A 234 -4.82 16.59 19.89
CA ARG A 234 -3.95 15.40 19.90
C ARG A 234 -2.84 15.43 18.82
N SER A 235 -2.44 16.61 18.39
CA SER A 235 -1.25 16.80 17.56
C SER A 235 -0.05 17.35 18.33
N ILE A 236 1.12 17.23 17.73
CA ILE A 236 2.34 17.93 18.13
C ILE A 236 2.88 18.72 16.95
N ARG A 237 3.52 19.86 17.24
CA ARG A 237 4.36 20.53 16.25
C ARG A 237 5.71 19.82 16.12
N PRO A 238 6.39 19.87 14.95
CA PRO A 238 7.68 19.23 14.76
C PRO A 238 8.71 19.57 15.84
N GLU A 239 8.74 20.83 16.29
CA GLU A 239 9.67 21.37 17.29
C GLU A 239 9.50 20.74 18.68
N ALA A 240 8.36 20.05 18.92
CA ALA A 240 8.13 19.31 20.16
C ALA A 240 8.75 17.90 20.15
N LEU A 241 9.19 17.38 18.99
CA LEU A 241 9.75 16.04 18.88
C LEU A 241 10.98 15.81 19.78
N PRO A 242 11.96 16.74 19.90
CA PRO A 242 13.08 16.58 20.83
C PRO A 242 12.65 16.44 22.30
N ALA A 243 11.58 17.10 22.71
CA ALA A 243 11.02 16.96 24.06
C ALA A 243 10.27 15.64 24.24
N LEU A 244 9.67 15.10 23.17
CA LEU A 244 8.93 13.86 23.18
C LEU A 244 9.83 12.61 23.31
N LYS A 245 11.11 12.69 22.91
CA LYS A 245 12.01 11.52 22.86
C LYS A 245 12.11 10.76 24.19
N ASN A 246 12.09 11.45 25.33
CA ASN A 246 12.14 10.82 26.65
C ASN A 246 10.88 9.99 26.94
N ARG A 247 9.70 10.47 26.51
CA ARG A 247 8.43 9.74 26.65
C ARG A 247 8.43 8.49 25.78
N LEU A 248 8.96 8.57 24.55
CA LEU A 248 9.10 7.42 23.66
C LEU A 248 10.11 6.40 24.22
N CYS A 249 11.21 6.85 24.81
CA CYS A 249 12.15 5.97 25.51
C CYS A 249 11.51 5.26 26.72
N GLN A 250 10.71 5.98 27.51
CA GLN A 250 9.93 5.38 28.59
C GLN A 250 8.90 4.35 28.09
N PHE A 251 8.34 4.57 26.91
CA PHE A 251 7.45 3.59 26.29
C PHE A 251 8.18 2.28 25.96
N PHE A 252 9.38 2.34 25.36
CA PHE A 252 10.21 1.15 25.13
C PHE A 252 10.46 0.37 26.44
N ARG A 253 10.87 1.09 27.49
CA ARG A 253 11.11 0.52 28.81
C ARG A 253 9.86 -0.19 29.38
N ARG A 254 8.71 0.49 29.37
CA ARG A 254 7.46 -0.08 29.91
C ARG A 254 6.98 -1.28 29.11
N ALA A 255 7.14 -1.28 27.79
CA ALA A 255 6.82 -2.45 26.98
C ALA A 255 7.70 -3.64 27.39
N SER A 256 9.01 -3.42 27.51
CA SER A 256 9.99 -4.42 27.94
C SER A 256 9.68 -5.00 29.32
N GLU A 257 9.38 -4.14 30.30
CA GLU A 257 8.98 -4.53 31.66
C GLU A 257 7.71 -5.40 31.69
N ASN A 258 6.84 -5.27 30.69
CA ASN A 258 5.63 -6.07 30.51
C ASN A 258 5.83 -7.29 29.58
N GLY A 259 7.07 -7.63 29.23
CA GLY A 259 7.37 -8.75 28.32
C GLY A 259 6.89 -8.52 26.89
N LYS A 260 6.76 -7.26 26.46
CA LYS A 260 6.37 -6.85 25.10
C LYS A 260 7.52 -6.12 24.42
N ARG A 261 7.46 -6.01 23.10
CA ARG A 261 8.48 -5.31 22.31
C ARG A 261 7.96 -3.94 21.89
N GLY A 262 8.39 -2.92 22.61
CA GLY A 262 8.00 -1.54 22.29
C GLY A 262 8.48 -1.19 20.90
N THR A 263 7.58 -0.69 20.06
CA THR A 263 7.88 -0.28 18.69
C THR A 263 7.45 1.17 18.48
N VAL A 264 8.38 2.00 18.03
CA VAL A 264 8.10 3.39 17.66
C VAL A 264 8.30 3.54 16.17
N PHE A 265 7.27 3.98 15.47
CA PHE A 265 7.34 4.34 14.06
C PHE A 265 7.39 5.86 13.91
N ILE A 266 8.34 6.40 13.14
CA ILE A 266 8.43 7.83 12.83
C ILE A 266 8.40 8.02 11.31
N GLN A 267 7.32 8.62 10.83
CA GLN A 267 7.10 8.87 9.42
C GLN A 267 7.88 10.10 8.94
N ASN A 268 8.46 9.99 7.75
CA ASN A 268 8.99 11.08 6.96
C ASN A 268 10.07 11.92 7.67
N LEU A 269 11.25 11.30 7.84
CA LEU A 269 12.42 11.99 8.38
C LEU A 269 12.84 13.21 7.53
N GLY A 270 12.55 13.23 6.23
CA GLY A 270 12.86 14.37 5.36
C GLY A 270 12.12 15.63 5.80
N TYR A 271 10.83 15.49 6.12
CA TYR A 271 10.05 16.58 6.71
C TYR A 271 10.60 17.00 8.08
N ILE A 272 10.95 16.06 8.95
CA ILE A 272 11.51 16.39 10.28
C ILE A 272 12.86 17.11 10.15
N ALA A 273 13.72 16.68 9.22
CA ALA A 273 15.00 17.33 8.93
C ALA A 273 14.81 18.75 8.36
N LEU A 274 13.80 18.96 7.52
CA LEU A 274 13.44 20.29 7.02
C LEU A 274 13.03 21.24 8.15
N GLU A 275 12.27 20.74 9.14
CA GLU A 275 11.73 21.57 10.23
C GLU A 275 12.73 21.79 11.37
N LEU A 276 13.53 20.78 11.72
CA LEU A 276 14.45 20.83 12.87
C LEU A 276 15.92 21.02 12.49
N GLY A 277 16.25 20.84 11.22
CA GLY A 277 17.61 20.60 10.76
C GLY A 277 18.04 19.14 10.96
N PHE A 278 18.85 18.63 10.02
CA PHE A 278 19.33 17.25 10.02
C PHE A 278 19.97 16.83 11.36
N LYS A 279 20.83 17.69 11.93
CA LYS A 279 21.52 17.40 13.20
C LYS A 279 20.54 17.14 14.35
N SER A 280 19.55 18.02 14.53
CA SER A 280 18.57 17.85 15.62
C SER A 280 17.68 16.63 15.38
N MET A 281 17.39 16.30 14.12
CA MET A 281 16.64 15.10 13.77
C MET A 281 17.45 13.83 14.14
N VAL A 282 18.70 13.71 13.70
CA VAL A 282 19.51 12.51 14.01
C VAL A 282 19.79 12.35 15.51
N ASP A 283 19.96 13.45 16.24
CA ASP A 283 20.10 13.43 17.71
C ASP A 283 18.88 12.79 18.40
N VAL A 284 17.68 12.92 17.82
CA VAL A 284 16.47 12.25 18.31
C VAL A 284 16.44 10.79 17.85
N ILE A 285 16.66 10.53 16.57
CA ILE A 285 16.56 9.19 15.99
C ILE A 285 17.57 8.23 16.60
N PHE A 286 18.83 8.64 16.78
CA PHE A 286 19.86 7.77 17.35
C PHE A 286 19.63 7.54 18.85
N TYR A 287 19.18 8.55 19.58
CA TYR A 287 18.76 8.36 20.97
C TYR A 287 17.62 7.33 21.08
N LEU A 288 16.63 7.37 20.19
CA LEU A 288 15.52 6.41 20.20
C LEU A 288 15.96 5.01 19.75
N LYS A 289 16.89 4.91 18.80
CA LYS A 289 17.53 3.64 18.42
C LYS A 289 18.24 3.02 19.62
N ASP A 290 19.00 3.80 20.38
CA ASP A 290 19.70 3.32 21.57
C ASP A 290 18.72 2.85 22.64
N CYS A 291 17.60 3.57 22.83
CA CYS A 291 16.52 3.10 23.70
C CYS A 291 15.89 1.80 23.20
N ALA A 292 15.68 1.65 21.89
CA ALA A 292 15.16 0.42 21.29
C ALA A 292 16.11 -0.77 21.56
N LEU A 293 17.41 -0.58 21.37
CA LEU A 293 18.42 -1.60 21.70
C LEU A 293 18.43 -1.96 23.19
N LEU A 294 18.43 -0.95 24.06
CA LEU A 294 18.49 -1.11 25.52
C LEU A 294 17.29 -1.89 26.08
N TYR A 295 16.11 -1.71 25.49
CA TYR A 295 14.85 -2.25 25.99
C TYR A 295 14.22 -3.33 25.08
N ASN A 296 15.02 -3.94 24.19
CA ASN A 296 14.58 -5.04 23.31
C ASN A 296 13.40 -4.66 22.39
N GLY A 297 13.35 -3.41 21.93
CA GLY A 297 12.32 -2.84 21.06
C GLY A 297 12.82 -2.46 19.66
N HIS A 298 11.97 -1.77 18.90
CA HIS A 298 12.24 -1.39 17.51
C HIS A 298 11.96 0.09 17.25
N LEU A 299 12.89 0.77 16.60
CA LEU A 299 12.65 2.06 15.97
C LEU A 299 12.52 1.83 14.47
N LEU A 300 11.36 2.15 13.90
CA LEU A 300 11.14 2.14 12.46
C LEU A 300 10.98 3.58 11.98
N VAL A 301 11.62 3.94 10.89
CA VAL A 301 11.51 5.27 10.30
C VAL A 301 11.34 5.19 8.80
N THR A 302 10.69 6.19 8.21
CA THR A 302 10.66 6.35 6.76
C THR A 302 11.42 7.58 6.30
N ALA A 303 12.19 7.44 5.23
CA ALA A 303 12.95 8.54 4.65
C ALA A 303 13.18 8.28 3.15
N VAL A 304 12.88 9.27 2.31
CA VAL A 304 13.16 9.20 0.87
C VAL A 304 14.58 9.66 0.62
N ARG A 305 15.37 8.89 -0.14
CA ARG A 305 16.79 9.17 -0.40
C ARG A 305 17.04 10.59 -0.92
N ASP A 306 16.20 11.05 -1.84
CA ASP A 306 16.35 12.34 -2.51
C ASP A 306 16.05 13.55 -1.61
N ALA A 307 15.51 13.32 -0.41
CA ALA A 307 15.30 14.38 0.58
C ALA A 307 16.57 14.73 1.39
N PHE A 308 17.68 14.01 1.17
CA PHE A 308 18.90 14.14 1.96
C PHE A 308 20.14 14.32 1.09
N GLU A 309 21.13 15.06 1.60
CA GLU A 309 22.44 15.09 0.99
C GLU A 309 23.12 13.71 1.07
N SER A 310 24.10 13.46 0.19
CA SER A 310 24.78 12.17 0.15
C SER A 310 25.46 11.77 1.46
N ARG A 311 25.98 12.74 2.22
CA ARG A 311 26.59 12.51 3.54
C ARG A 311 25.55 12.23 4.62
N GLU A 312 24.42 12.92 4.56
CA GLU A 312 23.31 12.75 5.50
C GLU A 312 22.71 11.35 5.37
N TRP A 313 22.43 10.92 4.15
CA TRP A 313 21.94 9.56 3.93
C TRP A 313 22.93 8.49 4.35
N ALA A 314 24.23 8.66 4.02
CA ALA A 314 25.26 7.71 4.43
C ALA A 314 25.27 7.52 5.96
N LEU A 315 25.08 8.60 6.72
CA LEU A 315 24.97 8.55 8.17
C LEU A 315 23.68 7.84 8.64
N LEU A 316 22.55 8.08 7.99
CA LEU A 316 21.30 7.36 8.31
C LEU A 316 21.46 5.85 8.08
N THR A 317 21.98 5.44 6.92
CA THR A 317 22.16 4.03 6.57
C THR A 317 23.30 3.33 7.29
N SER A 318 24.26 4.07 7.89
CA SER A 318 25.26 3.46 8.76
C SER A 318 24.69 3.09 10.13
N GLU A 319 23.65 3.82 10.57
CA GLU A 319 23.04 3.63 11.89
C GLU A 319 21.73 2.83 11.85
N LEU A 320 21.00 2.86 10.74
CA LEU A 320 19.71 2.20 10.57
C LEU A 320 19.81 1.12 9.50
N ARG A 321 19.28 -0.06 9.81
CA ARG A 321 19.23 -1.17 8.84
C ARG A 321 18.14 -0.89 7.81
N GLU A 322 18.54 -0.76 6.55
CA GLU A 322 17.60 -0.55 5.44
C GLU A 322 16.79 -1.83 5.18
N VAL A 323 15.46 -1.70 5.25
CA VAL A 323 14.51 -2.81 5.03
C VAL A 323 14.02 -2.84 3.60
N SER A 324 13.63 -1.69 3.02
CA SER A 324 13.02 -1.64 1.69
C SER A 324 13.31 -0.38 0.91
#